data_AF-A0A847LW92-F1
#
_entry.id   AF-A0A847LW92-F1
#
_cell.length_a   1.000
_cell.length_b   1.000
_cell.length_c   1.000
_cell.angle_alpha   90.00
_cell.angle_beta   90.00
_cell.angle_gamma   90.00
#
_symmetry.space_group_name_H-M   'P 1'
#
loop_
_entity.id
_entity.type
_entity.pdbx_description
1 polymer ?
#
loop_
_entity_poly.entity_id
_entity_poly.type
_entity_poly.pdbx_seq_one_letter_code
_entity_poly.pdbx_strand_id
1 'polypeptide(L)'
;MGKIRNAKIIILFFLILLFSMFYSCPNPVEPVTTVYIAGYYNNGSEDIACYWKDETKVDLETSSKSKANSIYVSGSDIYVAGYYYNGTNNIACYWK
;
A
#
# COMPACT_ATOMS: atom_id res chain seq x y z
N MET A 1 -37.74 2.43 -46.77
CA MET A 1 -36.60 1.47 -46.68
C MET A 1 -35.36 1.98 -45.93
N GLY A 2 -35.24 3.29 -45.58
CA GLY A 2 -34.03 3.84 -44.94
C GLY A 2 -33.92 3.72 -43.40
N LYS A 3 -35.04 3.67 -42.66
CA LYS A 3 -35.05 3.72 -41.19
C LYS A 3 -34.43 2.48 -40.50
N ILE A 4 -34.59 1.31 -41.10
CA ILE A 4 -34.10 0.01 -40.56
C ILE A 4 -32.59 -0.18 -40.81
N ARG A 5 -32.05 0.39 -41.90
CA ARG A 5 -30.61 0.31 -42.23
C ARG A 5 -29.76 1.08 -41.23
N ASN A 6 -30.25 2.26 -40.80
CA ASN A 6 -29.57 3.11 -39.83
C ASN A 6 -29.58 2.48 -38.42
N ALA A 7 -30.70 1.86 -38.03
CA ALA A 7 -30.79 1.15 -36.75
C ALA A 7 -29.82 -0.05 -36.67
N LYS A 8 -29.66 -0.81 -37.76
CA LYS A 8 -28.70 -1.94 -37.81
C LYS A 8 -27.24 -1.49 -37.69
N ILE A 9 -26.87 -0.36 -38.29
CA ILE A 9 -25.51 0.20 -38.20
C ILE A 9 -25.21 0.67 -36.77
N ILE A 10 -26.17 1.30 -36.11
CA ILE A 10 -26.03 1.75 -34.72
C ILE A 10 -25.87 0.55 -33.78
N ILE A 11 -26.69 -0.50 -33.94
CA ILE A 11 -26.59 -1.74 -33.15
C ILE A 11 -25.23 -2.41 -33.38
N LEU A 12 -24.75 -2.48 -34.62
CA LEU A 12 -23.44 -3.07 -34.92
C LEU A 12 -22.29 -2.27 -34.29
N PHE A 13 -22.38 -0.95 -34.24
CA PHE A 13 -21.38 -0.10 -33.59
C PHE A 13 -21.34 -0.32 -32.07
N PHE A 14 -22.51 -0.43 -31.41
CA PHE A 14 -22.57 -0.78 -29.98
C PHE A 14 -22.05 -2.18 -29.70
N LEU A 15 -22.29 -3.15 -30.59
CA LEU A 15 -21.74 -4.51 -30.45
C LEU A 15 -20.19 -4.52 -30.58
N ILE A 16 -19.62 -3.69 -31.45
CA ILE A 16 -18.16 -3.57 -31.61
C ILE A 16 -17.53 -2.88 -30.39
N LEU A 17 -18.18 -1.86 -29.83
CA LEU A 17 -17.73 -1.21 -28.59
C LEU A 17 -17.84 -2.11 -27.35
N LEU A 18 -18.84 -3.00 -27.32
CA LEU A 18 -18.95 -4.00 -26.26
C LEU A 18 -17.87 -5.08 -26.41
N PHE A 19 -17.50 -5.44 -27.65
CA PHE A 19 -16.51 -6.47 -27.94
C PHE A 19 -15.07 -5.99 -27.68
N SER A 20 -14.78 -4.69 -27.84
CA SER A 20 -13.47 -4.12 -27.53
C SER A 20 -13.14 -4.10 -26.03
N MET A 21 -14.14 -4.18 -25.15
CA MET A 21 -13.92 -4.33 -23.70
C MET A 21 -13.42 -5.73 -23.30
N PHE A 22 -13.53 -6.73 -24.20
CA PHE A 22 -13.08 -8.10 -23.96
C PHE A 22 -11.71 -8.42 -24.60
N TYR A 23 -11.10 -7.48 -25.32
CA TYR A 23 -9.78 -7.67 -25.96
C TYR A 23 -8.60 -7.04 -25.24
N SER A 24 -8.82 -6.38 -24.10
CA SER A 24 -7.71 -6.07 -23.21
C SER A 24 -7.16 -7.41 -22.72
N CYS A 25 -5.94 -7.75 -23.16
CA CYS A 25 -5.21 -8.92 -22.69
C CYS A 25 -5.39 -9.02 -21.16
N PRO A 26 -5.75 -10.20 -20.59
CA PRO A 26 -5.77 -10.32 -19.14
C PRO A 26 -4.37 -9.97 -18.67
N ASN A 27 -4.25 -8.84 -17.95
CA ASN A 27 -3.00 -8.53 -17.28
C ASN A 27 -2.64 -9.76 -16.45
N PRO A 28 -1.40 -10.26 -16.50
CA PRO A 28 -0.94 -11.25 -15.54
C PRO A 28 -1.35 -10.72 -14.16
N VAL A 29 -2.08 -11.52 -13.38
CA VAL A 29 -2.40 -11.13 -12.01
C VAL A 29 -1.06 -11.20 -11.27
N GLU A 30 -0.35 -10.08 -11.27
CA GLU A 30 0.84 -9.91 -10.45
C GLU A 30 0.41 -10.25 -9.01
N PRO A 31 1.14 -11.11 -8.30
CA PRO A 31 0.80 -11.41 -6.92
C PRO A 31 0.75 -10.08 -6.18
N VAL A 32 -0.38 -9.78 -5.53
CA VAL A 32 -0.51 -8.59 -4.69
C VAL A 32 0.34 -8.82 -3.45
N THR A 33 1.63 -8.52 -3.55
CA THR A 33 2.56 -8.60 -2.44
C THR A 33 2.47 -7.32 -1.65
N THR A 34 2.07 -7.42 -0.39
CA THR A 34 2.16 -6.30 0.55
C THR A 34 3.62 -6.01 0.86
N VAL A 35 4.02 -4.74 0.76
CA VAL A 35 5.37 -4.29 1.10
C VAL A 35 5.36 -3.68 2.49
N TYR A 36 6.36 -4.05 3.29
CA TYR A 36 6.55 -3.54 4.65
C TYR A 36 7.90 -2.84 4.77
N ILE A 37 7.92 -1.62 5.28
CA ILE A 37 9.12 -0.80 5.41
C ILE A 37 9.20 -0.27 6.84
N ALA A 38 10.31 -0.53 7.54
CA ALA A 38 10.60 0.09 8.84
C ALA A 38 11.24 1.47 8.64
N GLY A 39 10.93 2.42 9.51
CA GLY A 39 11.67 3.67 9.55
C GLY A 39 11.20 4.64 10.63
N TYR A 40 11.33 5.92 10.33
CA TYR A 40 10.87 6.99 11.20
C TYR A 40 10.61 8.25 10.38
N TYR A 41 9.81 9.15 10.92
CA TYR A 41 9.58 10.47 10.35
C TYR A 41 9.74 11.53 11.44
N ASN A 42 9.97 12.78 11.06
CA ASN A 42 10.02 13.88 12.00
C ASN A 42 8.63 14.52 12.10
N ASN A 43 8.06 14.62 13.30
CA ASN A 43 6.73 15.23 13.53
C ASN A 43 6.78 16.75 13.77
N GLY A 44 7.92 17.39 13.50
CA GLY A 44 8.19 18.80 13.80
C GLY A 44 8.85 19.06 15.15
N SER A 45 8.89 18.05 16.04
CA SER A 45 9.54 18.12 17.35
C SER A 45 10.58 17.01 17.51
N GLU A 46 10.22 15.79 17.17
CA GLU A 46 11.04 14.60 17.38
C GLU A 46 10.88 13.58 16.25
N ASP A 47 11.84 12.64 16.19
CA ASP A 47 11.75 11.50 15.28
C ASP A 47 10.80 10.48 15.91
N ILE A 48 9.78 10.05 15.16
CA ILE A 48 8.79 9.06 15.58
C ILE A 48 8.99 7.79 14.76
N ALA A 49 9.21 6.67 15.44
CA ALA A 49 9.31 5.36 14.81
C ALA A 49 7.96 4.98 14.17
N CYS A 50 8.02 4.46 12.96
CA CYS A 50 6.84 4.01 12.23
C CYS A 50 7.22 2.87 11.29
N TYR A 51 6.21 2.23 10.72
CA TYR A 51 6.37 1.41 9.54
C TYR A 51 5.34 1.79 8.48
N TRP A 52 5.64 1.47 7.23
CA TRP A 52 4.69 1.58 6.13
C TRP A 52 4.27 0.18 5.72
N LYS A 53 2.96 -0.01 5.59
CA LYS A 53 2.33 -1.15 4.93
C LYS A 53 1.71 -0.63 3.64
N ASP A 54 2.36 -0.92 2.52
CA ASP A 54 2.09 -0.29 1.23
C ASP A 54 2.11 1.25 1.38
N GLU A 55 1.02 1.93 1.06
CA GLU A 55 0.92 3.40 1.13
C GLU A 55 0.50 3.91 2.52
N THR A 56 0.22 3.01 3.46
CA THR A 56 -0.29 3.37 4.80
C THR A 56 0.84 3.40 5.82
N LYS A 57 1.08 4.57 6.41
CA LYS A 57 1.98 4.76 7.57
C LYS A 57 1.26 4.35 8.87
N VAL A 58 1.94 3.57 9.70
CA VAL A 58 1.50 3.20 11.05
C VAL A 58 2.56 3.65 12.05
N ASP A 59 2.15 4.46 13.03
CA ASP A 59 3.05 4.94 14.07
C ASP A 59 3.21 3.90 15.17
N LEU A 60 4.44 3.75 15.65
CA LEU A 60 4.77 2.83 16.73
C LEU A 60 4.66 3.56 18.07
N GLU A 61 3.92 2.98 19.01
CA GLU A 61 3.67 3.61 20.30
C GLU A 61 4.96 3.81 21.09
N THR A 62 5.21 5.06 21.46
CA THR A 62 6.36 5.47 22.26
C THR A 62 6.09 6.84 22.87
N SER A 63 6.71 7.14 24.01
CA SER A 63 6.58 8.40 24.73
C SER A 63 7.67 9.43 24.39
N SER A 64 8.55 9.11 23.43
CA SER A 64 9.77 9.87 23.16
C SER A 64 10.31 9.62 21.76
N LYS A 65 11.24 10.45 21.32
CA LYS A 65 12.07 10.22 20.12
C LYS A 65 12.43 8.74 19.95
N SER A 66 12.10 8.16 18.81
CA SER A 66 12.30 6.75 18.50
C SER A 66 12.61 6.52 17.02
N LYS A 67 13.23 5.37 16.73
CA LYS A 67 13.50 4.92 15.36
C LYS A 67 13.26 3.43 15.21
N ALA A 68 12.57 3.03 14.14
CA ALA A 68 12.53 1.64 13.70
C ALA A 68 13.64 1.37 12.68
N ASN A 69 14.38 0.28 12.89
CA ASN A 69 15.54 -0.09 12.07
C ASN A 69 15.32 -1.37 11.26
N SER A 70 14.44 -2.26 11.73
CA SER A 70 14.19 -3.55 11.08
C SER A 70 12.73 -3.97 11.28
N ILE A 71 12.19 -4.71 10.31
CA ILE A 71 10.85 -5.29 10.35
C ILE A 71 10.89 -6.76 9.93
N TYR A 72 10.16 -7.60 10.63
CA TYR A 72 9.96 -9.01 10.30
C TYR A 72 8.46 -9.31 10.36
N VAL A 73 7.94 -9.99 9.34
CA VAL A 73 6.52 -10.32 9.22
C VAL A 73 6.36 -11.84 9.28
N SER A 74 5.52 -12.31 10.17
CA SER A 74 5.23 -13.74 10.38
C SER A 74 3.73 -13.97 10.34
N GLY A 75 3.20 -14.29 9.16
CA GLY A 75 1.76 -14.38 8.95
C GLY A 75 1.09 -13.02 9.15
N SER A 76 0.22 -12.92 10.17
CA SER A 76 -0.46 -11.67 10.54
C SER A 76 0.33 -10.80 11.52
N ASP A 77 1.36 -11.35 12.15
CA ASP A 77 2.14 -10.64 13.16
C ASP A 77 3.28 -9.83 12.51
N ILE A 78 3.44 -8.59 12.96
CA ILE A 78 4.48 -7.67 12.50
C ILE A 78 5.38 -7.37 13.68
N TYR A 79 6.67 -7.65 13.56
CA TYR A 79 7.66 -7.37 14.58
C TYR A 79 8.59 -6.29 14.08
N VAL A 80 8.66 -5.17 14.81
CA VAL A 80 9.54 -4.05 14.45
C VAL A 80 10.59 -3.88 15.53
N ALA A 81 11.87 -3.88 15.16
CA ALA A 81 12.98 -3.68 16.09
C ALA A 81 13.60 -2.29 15.90
N GLY A 82 13.99 -1.66 17.01
CA GLY A 82 14.52 -0.31 16.99
C GLY A 82 14.95 0.16 18.37
N TYR A 83 14.83 1.45 18.61
CA TYR A 83 15.12 2.06 19.90
C TYR A 83 14.26 3.29 20.17
N TYR A 84 14.12 3.64 21.44
CA TYR A 84 13.58 4.92 21.89
C TYR A 84 14.57 5.64 22.81
N TYR A 85 14.42 6.94 22.98
CA TYR A 85 15.29 7.77 23.81
C TYR A 85 14.66 8.02 25.18
N ASN A 86 15.24 7.48 26.26
CA ASN A 86 14.67 7.62 27.61
C ASN A 86 15.02 8.95 28.31
N GLY A 87 15.47 9.96 27.57
CA GLY A 87 15.96 11.23 28.12
C GLY A 87 17.48 11.26 28.37
N THR A 88 18.16 10.10 28.41
CA THR A 88 19.62 10.00 28.59
C THR A 88 20.30 9.10 27.56
N ASN A 89 19.70 7.94 27.26
CA ASN A 89 20.28 6.91 26.40
C ASN A 89 19.25 6.42 25.37
N ASN A 90 19.76 5.83 24.29
CA ASN A 90 18.95 5.03 23.38
C ASN A 90 18.74 3.63 23.99
N ILE A 91 17.48 3.27 24.22
CA ILE A 91 17.08 1.99 24.78
C ILE A 91 16.55 1.11 23.65
N ALA A 92 17.18 -0.02 23.42
CA ALA A 92 16.74 -0.99 22.42
C ALA A 92 15.36 -1.56 22.80
N CYS A 93 14.49 -1.68 21.81
CA CYS A 93 13.13 -2.19 21.98
C CYS A 93 12.61 -2.88 20.72
N TYR A 94 11.46 -3.52 20.84
CA TYR A 94 10.67 -3.98 19.71
C TYR A 94 9.19 -3.67 19.95
N TRP A 95 8.44 -3.61 18.85
CA TRP A 95 6.99 -3.49 18.82
C TRP A 95 6.38 -4.71 18.13
N LYS A 96 5.16 -5.09 18.54
CA LYS A 96 4.33 -6.11 17.91
C LYS A 96 2.93 -5.57 17.71
#